data_AF-A0A117NRS9-F1
#
_entry.id   AF-A0A117NRS9-F1
#
_cell.length_a   1.000
_cell.length_b   1.000
_cell.length_c   1.000
_cell.angle_alpha   90.00
_cell.angle_beta   90.00
_cell.angle_gamma   90.00
#
_symmetry.space_group_name_H-M   'P 1'
#
loop_
_entity.id
_entity.type
_entity.pdbx_description
1 polymer ?
#
loop_
_entity_poly.entity_id
_entity_poly.type
_entity_poly.pdbx_seq_one_letter_code
_entity_poly.pdbx_strand_id
1 'polypeptide(L)'
;MQGYYLNESEYQDTAVLQVPTFKLDGEIPRTFSQTANKFVNQALADGKNRMIIDLSGNGGGDINIGLDIFRIFFPHENIDTRTRFRATELIFLMGKIFSSQHTREHYGNFPLDLPLVAHLAVTPDQNKTFGSWEELYGPKDIEGASMSELYATFNFTSASTEEDPIEGFGNISSTHTSQPFSADNIIIVCVPISDI
;
A
#
# COMPACT_ATOMS: atom_id res chain seq x y z
N MET A 1 -13.56 9.26 -1.52
CA MET A 1 -14.06 7.91 -1.16
C MET A 1 -15.42 8.04 -0.48
N GLN A 2 -16.29 7.05 -0.63
CA GLN A 2 -17.64 7.08 -0.04
C GLN A 2 -18.14 5.69 0.30
N GLY A 3 -19.04 5.60 1.28
CA GLY A 3 -19.66 4.35 1.68
C GLY A 3 -21.18 4.43 1.67
N TYR A 4 -21.84 3.34 1.28
CA TYR A 4 -23.30 3.24 1.20
C TYR A 4 -23.79 1.82 1.44
N TYR A 5 -25.09 1.65 1.64
CA TYR A 5 -25.74 0.35 1.79
C TYR A 5 -26.59 0.04 0.56
N LEU A 6 -26.72 -1.25 0.26
CA LEU A 6 -27.65 -1.74 -0.74
C LEU A 6 -29.07 -1.75 -0.17
N ASN A 7 -30.06 -1.39 -0.98
CA ASN A 7 -31.44 -1.18 -0.55
C ASN A 7 -32.32 -2.43 -0.74
N GLU A 8 -31.83 -3.39 -1.50
CA GLU A 8 -32.50 -4.63 -1.81
C GLU A 8 -32.57 -5.53 -0.56
N SER A 9 -33.71 -6.19 -0.36
CA SER A 9 -33.94 -7.05 0.81
C SER A 9 -32.92 -8.18 0.95
N GLU A 10 -32.34 -8.63 -0.17
CA GLU A 10 -31.35 -9.71 -0.21
C GLU A 10 -29.94 -9.26 0.25
N TYR A 11 -29.69 -7.95 0.31
CA TYR A 11 -28.37 -7.37 0.60
C TYR A 11 -28.37 -6.48 1.86
N GLN A 12 -29.33 -6.67 2.77
CA GLN A 12 -29.43 -5.88 4.00
C GLN A 12 -28.21 -6.02 4.92
N ASP A 13 -27.45 -7.11 4.80
CA ASP A 13 -26.23 -7.38 5.56
C ASP A 13 -24.95 -6.84 4.87
N THR A 14 -25.10 -6.20 3.72
CA THR A 14 -24.00 -5.75 2.86
C THR A 14 -23.78 -4.25 2.91
N ALA A 15 -22.52 -3.84 3.09
CA ALA A 15 -22.03 -2.48 2.93
C ALA A 15 -21.14 -2.37 1.70
N VAL A 16 -21.09 -1.19 1.09
CA VAL A 16 -20.21 -0.88 -0.05
C VAL A 16 -19.30 0.28 0.30
N LEU A 17 -17.99 0.08 0.21
CA LEU A 17 -16.99 1.13 0.26
C LEU A 17 -16.44 1.35 -1.15
N GLN A 18 -16.77 2.50 -1.75
CA GLN A 18 -16.28 2.88 -3.07
C GLN A 18 -15.04 3.76 -2.94
N VAL A 19 -13.93 3.30 -3.52
CA VAL A 19 -12.63 3.97 -3.56
C VAL A 19 -12.32 4.33 -5.02
N PRO A 20 -12.70 5.53 -5.49
CA PRO A 20 -12.57 5.91 -6.90
C PRO A 20 -11.14 6.24 -7.34
N THR A 21 -10.24 6.50 -6.39
CA THR A 21 -8.82 6.83 -6.62
C THR A 21 -8.05 6.67 -5.32
N PHE A 22 -6.75 6.40 -5.40
CA PHE A 22 -5.82 6.53 -4.28
C PHE A 22 -4.98 7.81 -4.36
N LYS A 23 -5.35 8.77 -5.22
CA LYS A 23 -4.64 10.04 -5.33
C LYS A 23 -5.13 11.04 -4.29
N LEU A 24 -4.17 11.78 -3.74
CA LEU A 24 -4.42 12.91 -2.85
C LEU A 24 -4.60 14.18 -3.67
N ASP A 25 -5.83 14.48 -4.11
CA ASP A 25 -6.16 15.70 -4.87
C ASP A 25 -6.25 16.93 -3.93
N GLY A 26 -5.18 17.22 -3.19
CA GLY A 26 -5.12 18.25 -2.15
C GLY A 26 -5.70 17.83 -0.79
N GLU A 27 -6.10 16.56 -0.66
CA GLU A 27 -6.46 15.93 0.62
C GLU A 27 -5.19 15.46 1.38
N ILE A 28 -5.30 15.32 2.70
CA ILE A 28 -4.22 14.80 3.55
C ILE A 28 -4.45 13.28 3.69
N PRO A 29 -3.45 12.41 3.49
CA PRO A 29 -3.65 10.95 3.50
C PRO A 29 -4.39 10.42 4.73
N ARG A 30 -4.11 10.97 5.92
CA ARG A 30 -4.88 10.67 7.15
C ARG A 30 -6.41 10.79 6.99
N THR A 31 -6.92 11.71 6.17
CA THR A 31 -8.38 11.90 5.99
C THR A 31 -9.02 10.72 5.26
N PHE A 32 -8.29 10.04 4.37
CA PHE A 32 -8.74 8.80 3.74
C PHE A 32 -8.95 7.71 4.79
N SER A 33 -7.93 7.44 5.60
CA SER A 33 -7.95 6.44 6.68
C SER A 33 -9.09 6.68 7.65
N GLN A 34 -9.25 7.93 8.11
CA GLN A 34 -10.32 8.31 9.03
C GLN A 34 -11.70 8.09 8.42
N THR A 35 -11.87 8.41 7.14
CA THR A 35 -13.14 8.22 6.42
C THR A 35 -13.48 6.74 6.26
N ALA A 36 -12.49 5.90 5.90
CA ALA A 36 -12.67 4.45 5.80
C ALA A 36 -13.05 3.85 7.15
N ASN A 37 -12.27 4.14 8.20
CA ASN A 37 -12.54 3.66 9.56
C ASN A 37 -13.92 4.09 10.06
N LYS A 38 -14.31 5.35 9.82
CA LYS A 38 -15.64 5.84 10.22
C LYS A 38 -16.74 5.05 9.54
N PHE A 39 -16.63 4.78 8.24
CA PHE A 39 -17.62 4.00 7.51
C PHE A 39 -17.64 2.53 7.96
N VAL A 40 -16.48 1.90 8.11
CA VAL A 40 -16.37 0.50 8.57
C VAL A 40 -17.01 0.35 9.95
N ASN A 41 -16.68 1.23 10.91
CA ASN A 41 -17.28 1.19 12.24
C ASN A 41 -18.81 1.37 12.20
N GLN A 42 -19.31 2.29 11.36
CA GLN A 42 -20.74 2.50 11.19
C GLN A 42 -21.44 1.26 10.59
N ALA A 43 -20.84 0.65 9.57
CA ALA A 43 -21.36 -0.57 8.96
C ALA A 43 -21.47 -1.72 9.97
N LEU A 44 -20.45 -1.91 10.80
CA LEU A 44 -20.50 -2.90 11.88
C LEU A 44 -21.59 -2.58 12.91
N ALA A 45 -21.72 -1.32 13.31
CA ALA A 45 -22.77 -0.88 14.25
C ALA A 45 -24.19 -1.09 13.69
N ASP A 46 -24.35 -0.97 12.37
CA ASP A 46 -25.61 -1.20 11.66
C ASP A 46 -25.86 -2.68 11.32
N GLY A 47 -25.04 -3.60 11.85
CA GLY A 47 -25.22 -5.04 11.71
C GLY A 47 -24.79 -5.61 10.35
N LYS A 48 -23.99 -4.86 9.58
CA LYS A 48 -23.43 -5.35 8.32
C LYS A 48 -22.35 -6.39 8.60
N ASN A 49 -22.35 -7.46 7.83
CA ASN A 49 -21.38 -8.55 7.95
C ASN A 49 -20.72 -8.91 6.60
N ARG A 50 -21.12 -8.25 5.51
CA ARG A 50 -20.50 -8.32 4.18
C ARG A 50 -20.04 -6.94 3.73
N MET A 51 -18.93 -6.91 3.02
CA MET A 51 -18.32 -5.70 2.48
C MET A 51 -18.03 -5.87 0.99
N ILE A 52 -18.42 -4.90 0.19
CA ILE A 52 -17.94 -4.73 -1.17
C ILE A 52 -16.96 -3.56 -1.17
N ILE A 53 -15.72 -3.80 -1.55
CA ILE A 53 -14.74 -2.76 -1.85
C ILE A 53 -14.79 -2.53 -3.36
N ASP A 54 -15.43 -1.44 -3.75
CA ASP A 54 -15.57 -1.05 -5.15
C ASP A 54 -14.39 -0.18 -5.58
N LEU A 55 -13.50 -0.78 -6.38
CA LEU A 55 -12.36 -0.15 -7.04
C LEU A 55 -12.62 0.07 -8.53
N SER A 56 -13.87 -0.01 -9.00
CA SER A 56 -14.19 0.24 -10.40
C SER A 56 -13.82 1.67 -10.81
N GLY A 57 -13.12 1.79 -11.95
CA GLY A 57 -12.60 3.08 -12.41
C GLY A 57 -11.46 3.66 -11.57
N ASN A 58 -10.96 2.96 -10.54
CA ASN A 58 -9.81 3.41 -9.77
C ASN A 58 -8.52 3.25 -10.58
N GLY A 59 -7.95 4.38 -11.00
CA GLY A 59 -6.71 4.43 -11.78
C GLY A 59 -5.42 4.31 -10.97
N GLY A 60 -5.51 3.99 -9.68
CA GLY A 60 -4.37 3.96 -8.76
C GLY A 60 -4.16 5.29 -8.03
N GLY A 61 -2.93 5.53 -7.61
CA GLY A 61 -2.53 6.70 -6.82
C GLY A 61 -1.42 6.34 -5.85
N ASP A 62 -1.44 6.97 -4.68
CA ASP A 62 -0.39 6.82 -3.67
C ASP A 62 -0.48 5.45 -2.99
N ILE A 63 0.63 4.71 -3.01
CA ILE A 63 0.69 3.34 -2.50
C ILE A 63 0.35 3.25 -1.01
N ASN A 64 0.69 4.27 -0.21
CA ASN A 64 0.44 4.26 1.23
C ASN A 64 -1.06 4.17 1.54
N ILE A 65 -1.94 4.84 0.78
CA ILE A 65 -3.38 4.79 0.99
C ILE A 65 -3.91 3.37 0.77
N GLY A 66 -3.43 2.70 -0.29
CA GLY A 66 -3.79 1.31 -0.56
C GLY A 66 -3.35 0.37 0.57
N LEU A 67 -2.12 0.54 1.06
CA LEU A 67 -1.59 -0.24 2.19
C LEU A 67 -2.36 0.02 3.48
N ASP A 68 -2.76 1.26 3.73
CA ASP A 68 -3.47 1.63 4.94
C ASP A 68 -4.91 1.10 4.93
N ILE A 69 -5.62 1.21 3.81
CA ILE A 69 -6.93 0.57 3.62
C ILE A 69 -6.82 -0.95 3.82
N PHE A 70 -5.76 -1.59 3.30
CA PHE A 70 -5.54 -3.01 3.57
C PHE A 70 -5.44 -3.29 5.07
N ARG A 71 -4.72 -2.47 5.84
CA ARG A 71 -4.57 -2.65 7.30
C ARG A 71 -5.86 -2.39 8.08
N ILE A 72 -6.75 -1.54 7.60
CA ILE A 72 -8.10 -1.36 8.18
C ILE A 72 -8.90 -2.67 8.11
N PHE A 73 -8.86 -3.38 6.99
CA PHE A 73 -9.59 -4.64 6.81
C PHE A 73 -8.83 -5.86 7.35
N PHE A 74 -7.50 -5.83 7.38
CA PHE A 74 -6.65 -6.95 7.74
C PHE A 74 -5.56 -6.52 8.76
N PRO A 75 -5.95 -6.17 10.00
CA PRO A 75 -5.05 -5.54 10.96
C PRO A 75 -3.95 -6.47 11.51
N HIS A 76 -3.97 -7.76 11.20
CA HIS A 76 -2.92 -8.72 11.61
C HIS A 76 -2.21 -9.39 10.45
N GLU A 77 -2.62 -9.10 9.21
CA GLU A 77 -1.99 -9.69 8.05
C GLU A 77 -0.72 -8.93 7.67
N ASN A 78 0.29 -9.68 7.22
CA ASN A 78 1.53 -9.12 6.72
C ASN A 78 1.30 -8.46 5.36
N ILE A 79 1.84 -7.26 5.19
CA ILE A 79 1.92 -6.62 3.88
C ILE A 79 3.07 -7.26 3.10
N ASP A 80 2.79 -7.74 1.88
CA ASP A 80 3.81 -8.27 0.97
C ASP A 80 4.04 -7.32 -0.21
N THR A 81 5.13 -6.54 -0.15
CA THR A 81 5.60 -5.66 -1.24
C THR A 81 6.88 -6.18 -1.89
N ARG A 82 7.15 -7.49 -1.78
CA ARG A 82 8.34 -8.12 -2.37
C ARG A 82 8.38 -7.89 -3.87
N THR A 83 9.52 -7.38 -4.34
CA THR A 83 9.75 -7.10 -5.76
C THR A 83 11.20 -7.35 -6.18
N ARG A 84 11.41 -7.34 -7.50
CA ARG A 84 12.70 -7.35 -8.17
C ARG A 84 12.63 -6.47 -9.41
N PHE A 85 13.76 -5.91 -9.82
CA PHE A 85 13.91 -5.33 -11.16
C PHE A 85 14.89 -6.16 -12.00
N ARG A 86 14.75 -6.08 -13.33
CA ARG A 86 15.71 -6.68 -14.25
C ARG A 86 17.04 -5.95 -14.16
N ALA A 87 18.09 -6.70 -13.86
CA ALA A 87 19.44 -6.17 -13.74
C ALA A 87 20.04 -5.98 -15.13
N THR A 88 19.93 -4.75 -15.64
CA THR A 88 20.53 -4.30 -16.90
C THR A 88 21.58 -3.23 -16.63
N GLU A 89 22.54 -3.05 -17.55
CA GLU A 89 23.57 -2.01 -17.44
C GLU A 89 22.97 -0.60 -17.27
N LEU A 90 21.88 -0.31 -17.98
CA LEU A 90 21.17 0.97 -17.83
C LEU A 90 20.65 1.17 -16.40
N ILE A 91 19.96 0.16 -15.84
CA ILE A 91 19.47 0.21 -14.46
C ILE A 91 20.63 0.33 -13.47
N PHE A 92 21.74 -0.37 -13.71
CA PHE A 92 22.93 -0.25 -12.89
C PHE A 92 23.46 1.19 -12.84
N LEU A 93 23.59 1.85 -14.00
CA LEU A 93 24.06 3.23 -14.09
C LEU A 93 23.07 4.22 -13.45
N MET A 94 21.76 4.04 -13.70
CA MET A 94 20.72 4.87 -13.08
C MET A 94 20.76 4.77 -11.57
N GLY A 95 20.80 3.56 -11.00
CA GLY A 95 20.81 3.40 -9.56
C GLY A 95 22.10 3.90 -8.89
N LYS A 96 23.25 3.92 -9.58
CA LYS A 96 24.44 4.64 -9.09
C LYS A 96 24.19 6.15 -8.95
N ILE A 97 23.46 6.77 -9.88
CA ILE A 97 23.12 8.19 -9.79
C ILE A 97 22.13 8.42 -8.64
N PHE A 98 21.02 7.69 -8.62
CA PHE A 98 19.98 7.87 -7.61
C PHE A 98 20.46 7.49 -6.20
N SER A 99 21.27 6.45 -6.04
CA SER A 99 21.76 6.03 -4.73
C SER A 99 22.98 6.83 -4.24
N SER A 100 23.70 7.56 -5.11
CA SER A 100 24.86 8.37 -4.71
C SER A 100 24.52 9.79 -4.25
N GLN A 101 23.39 10.36 -4.69
CA GLN A 101 23.07 11.77 -4.46
C GLN A 101 22.32 12.10 -3.15
N HIS A 102 22.19 11.17 -2.19
CA HIS A 102 21.20 11.36 -1.12
C HIS A 102 21.78 11.09 0.28
N THR A 103 21.94 12.17 1.07
CA THR A 103 22.00 12.13 2.54
C THR A 103 20.57 12.29 3.09
N ARG A 104 20.30 11.70 4.26
CA ARG A 104 19.00 11.56 4.97
C ARG A 104 18.10 12.81 5.08
N GLU A 105 18.58 13.97 4.64
CA GLU A 105 17.92 15.28 4.75
C GLU A 105 17.04 15.64 3.54
N HIS A 106 17.13 14.93 2.42
CA HIS A 106 16.32 15.19 1.21
C HIS A 106 15.03 14.34 1.10
N TYR A 107 14.69 13.52 2.10
CA TYR A 107 13.66 12.48 1.99
C TYR A 107 12.22 12.93 2.20
N GLY A 108 12.00 14.17 2.62
CA GLY A 108 10.67 14.64 3.04
C GLY A 108 9.58 14.58 1.95
N ASN A 109 9.96 14.52 0.66
CA ASN A 109 9.01 14.66 -0.45
C ASN A 109 9.16 13.59 -1.56
N PHE A 110 9.91 12.50 -1.35
CA PHE A 110 10.00 11.48 -2.39
C PHE A 110 8.81 10.52 -2.31
N PRO A 111 8.02 10.38 -3.41
CA PRO A 111 6.99 9.36 -3.45
C PRO A 111 7.64 7.99 -3.21
N LEU A 112 6.96 7.13 -2.47
CA LEU A 112 7.36 5.77 -2.05
C LEU A 112 7.67 4.79 -3.22
N ASP A 113 7.69 5.31 -4.46
CA ASP A 113 7.69 4.60 -5.73
C ASP A 113 9.04 4.62 -6.47
N LEU A 114 10.16 5.04 -5.86
CA LEU A 114 11.46 5.04 -6.54
C LEU A 114 12.26 3.76 -6.22
N PRO A 115 12.21 2.71 -7.08
CA PRO A 115 12.82 1.41 -6.79
C PRO A 115 14.36 1.39 -6.85
N LEU A 116 15.02 2.49 -7.22
CA LEU A 116 16.45 2.54 -7.50
C LEU A 116 17.27 3.24 -6.40
N VAL A 117 16.70 3.30 -5.20
CA VAL A 117 17.22 4.06 -4.08
C VAL A 117 17.53 3.09 -2.94
N ALA A 118 18.78 2.60 -2.90
CA ALA A 118 19.12 1.42 -2.10
C ALA A 118 18.89 1.57 -0.59
N HIS A 119 19.13 2.76 -0.04
CA HIS A 119 18.95 3.03 1.39
C HIS A 119 17.47 3.17 1.80
N LEU A 120 16.53 3.26 0.86
CA LEU A 120 15.10 3.15 1.14
C LEU A 120 14.66 1.68 1.12
N ALA A 121 15.24 0.89 0.23
CA ALA A 121 14.95 -0.53 0.12
C ALA A 121 15.32 -1.29 1.41
N VAL A 122 14.50 -2.29 1.72
CA VAL A 122 14.73 -3.22 2.81
C VAL A 122 14.55 -4.67 2.36
N THR A 123 15.11 -5.61 3.11
CA THR A 123 14.81 -7.03 2.95
C THR A 123 13.31 -7.27 3.15
N PRO A 124 12.73 -8.29 2.52
CA PRO A 124 11.28 -8.56 2.61
C PRO A 124 10.71 -8.71 4.01
N ASP A 125 11.53 -9.21 4.95
CA ASP A 125 11.19 -9.34 6.36
C ASP A 125 11.27 -8.02 7.14
N GLN A 126 11.52 -6.89 6.46
CA GLN A 126 11.62 -5.53 6.98
C GLN A 126 12.80 -5.29 7.95
N ASN A 127 13.69 -6.27 8.14
CA ASN A 127 14.71 -6.25 9.20
C ASN A 127 16.02 -5.54 8.81
N LYS A 128 16.32 -5.42 7.52
CA LYS A 128 17.60 -4.89 7.04
C LYS A 128 17.42 -3.92 5.88
N THR A 129 17.99 -2.73 6.02
CA THR A 129 18.18 -1.79 4.91
C THR A 129 19.42 -2.16 4.09
N PHE A 130 19.36 -2.00 2.77
CA PHE A 130 20.53 -2.20 1.91
C PHE A 130 21.52 -1.04 2.08
N GLY A 131 22.79 -1.36 2.32
CA GLY A 131 23.84 -0.39 2.61
C GLY A 131 24.43 0.27 1.36
N SER A 132 24.20 -0.29 0.18
CA SER A 132 24.71 0.22 -1.10
C SER A 132 23.84 -0.21 -2.28
N TRP A 133 23.98 0.50 -3.40
CA TRP A 133 23.31 0.15 -4.65
C TRP A 133 23.74 -1.23 -5.17
N GLU A 134 25.02 -1.54 -5.07
CA GLU A 134 25.60 -2.80 -5.49
C GLU A 134 25.02 -3.99 -4.70
N GLU A 135 24.75 -3.79 -3.40
CA GLU A 135 24.11 -4.81 -2.58
C GLU A 135 22.68 -5.10 -3.03
N LEU A 136 21.89 -4.08 -3.38
CA LEU A 136 20.52 -4.24 -3.87
C LEU A 136 20.48 -4.79 -5.31
N TYR A 137 21.37 -4.30 -6.19
CA TYR A 137 21.38 -4.62 -7.61
C TYR A 137 21.69 -6.09 -7.90
N GLY A 138 22.43 -6.78 -7.02
CA GLY A 138 22.93 -8.12 -7.32
C GLY A 138 23.88 -8.09 -8.54
N PRO A 139 23.76 -8.95 -9.55
CA PRO A 139 22.53 -9.67 -9.89
C PRO A 139 22.44 -11.09 -9.31
N LYS A 140 21.21 -11.60 -9.25
CA LYS A 140 20.87 -13.02 -9.10
C LYS A 140 20.33 -13.56 -10.40
N ASP A 141 20.69 -14.80 -10.73
CA ASP A 141 19.99 -15.55 -11.76
C ASP A 141 18.67 -16.08 -11.17
N ILE A 142 17.54 -15.64 -11.74
CA ILE A 142 16.20 -16.09 -11.40
C ILE A 142 15.56 -16.59 -12.68
N GLU A 143 15.37 -17.91 -12.78
CA GLU A 143 14.77 -18.56 -13.94
C GLU A 143 15.44 -18.18 -15.27
N GLY A 144 16.79 -18.05 -15.26
CA GLY A 144 17.57 -17.69 -16.45
C GLY A 144 17.55 -16.20 -16.80
N ALA A 145 17.00 -15.35 -15.92
CA ALA A 145 17.07 -13.90 -16.05
C ALA A 145 17.91 -13.27 -14.92
N SER A 146 18.76 -12.31 -15.30
CA SER A 146 19.51 -11.48 -14.36
C SER A 146 18.59 -10.46 -13.67
N MET A 147 18.40 -10.60 -12.36
CA MET A 147 17.51 -9.78 -11.53
C MET A 147 18.24 -9.19 -10.33
N SER A 148 17.68 -8.15 -9.71
CA SER A 148 18.12 -7.62 -8.41
C SER A 148 18.04 -8.66 -7.29
N GLU A 149 18.54 -8.34 -6.10
CA GLU A 149 18.12 -9.02 -4.87
C GLU A 149 16.60 -8.91 -4.67
N LEU A 150 16.01 -9.80 -3.85
CA LEU A 150 14.60 -9.69 -3.46
C LEU A 150 14.50 -8.65 -2.37
N TYR A 151 13.63 -7.67 -2.54
CA TYR A 151 13.52 -6.55 -1.59
C TYR A 151 12.08 -6.03 -1.52
N ALA A 152 11.82 -5.18 -0.53
CA ALA A 152 10.67 -4.29 -0.47
C ALA A 152 11.16 -2.84 -0.64
N THR A 153 10.37 -2.01 -1.31
CA THR A 153 10.77 -0.66 -1.75
C THR A 153 11.02 0.31 -0.59
N PHE A 154 10.39 0.08 0.57
CA PHE A 154 10.54 0.91 1.76
C PHE A 154 10.29 0.12 3.05
N ASN A 155 10.72 0.71 4.17
CA ASN A 155 10.43 0.21 5.51
C ASN A 155 9.08 0.75 6.00
N PHE A 156 8.11 -0.13 6.29
CA PHE A 156 6.76 0.28 6.71
C PHE A 156 6.75 1.12 7.99
N THR A 157 7.56 0.76 8.99
CA THR A 157 7.65 1.50 10.26
C THR A 157 8.19 2.91 10.08
N SER A 158 9.13 3.10 9.15
CA SER A 158 9.70 4.42 8.85
C SER A 158 8.80 5.24 7.93
N ALA A 159 8.07 4.59 7.03
CA ALA A 159 7.17 5.23 6.07
C ALA A 159 5.82 5.63 6.70
N SER A 160 5.36 4.89 7.71
CA SER A 160 4.12 5.19 8.42
C SER A 160 4.30 6.39 9.34
N THR A 161 3.69 7.52 8.94
CA THR A 161 3.74 8.76 9.71
C THR A 161 2.33 9.22 10.09
N GLU A 162 2.28 10.28 10.87
CA GLU A 162 1.03 10.92 11.22
C GLU A 162 0.30 11.50 9.99
N GLU A 163 1.04 12.02 9.01
CA GLU A 163 0.47 12.59 7.78
C GLU A 163 0.13 11.48 6.76
N ASP A 164 1.01 10.49 6.66
CA ASP A 164 0.96 9.32 5.77
C ASP A 164 0.82 8.01 6.58
N PRO A 165 -0.32 7.74 7.23
CA PRO A 165 -0.44 6.58 8.09
C PRO A 165 -0.47 5.26 7.30
N ILE A 166 0.17 4.25 7.88
CA ILE A 166 -0.07 2.83 7.63
C ILE A 166 -0.35 2.18 8.98
N GLU A 167 -1.61 1.82 9.23
CA GLU A 167 -2.08 1.33 10.53
C GLU A 167 -1.30 0.10 11.02
N GLY A 168 -0.87 0.15 12.28
CA GLY A 168 -0.09 -0.91 12.93
C GLY A 168 1.42 -0.86 12.66
N PHE A 169 1.90 0.17 11.95
CA PHE A 169 3.32 0.43 11.77
C PHE A 169 3.72 1.78 12.38
N GLY A 170 5.00 1.91 12.73
CA GLY A 170 5.51 3.15 13.33
C GLY A 170 4.81 3.49 14.64
N ASN A 171 4.37 4.73 14.76
CA ASN A 171 3.58 5.21 15.90
C ASN A 171 2.06 5.20 15.62
N ILE A 172 1.63 4.60 14.52
CA ILE A 172 0.22 4.57 14.11
C ILE A 172 -0.42 3.29 14.62
N SER A 173 -1.31 3.44 15.60
CA SER A 173 -2.11 2.35 16.14
C SER A 173 -3.11 1.85 15.09
N SER A 174 -3.37 0.54 15.08
CA SER A 174 -4.50 -0.02 14.34
C SER A 174 -5.82 0.38 15.00
N THR A 175 -6.77 0.88 14.20
CA THR A 175 -8.13 1.21 14.64
C THR A 175 -8.91 -0.06 15.01
N HIS A 176 -8.70 -1.13 14.24
CA HIS A 176 -9.34 -2.41 14.44
C HIS A 176 -8.37 -3.42 15.06
N THR A 177 -8.73 -4.00 16.21
CA THR A 177 -7.95 -5.07 16.87
C THR A 177 -8.32 -6.47 16.42
N SER A 178 -9.38 -6.60 15.63
CA SER A 178 -9.80 -7.79 14.92
C SER A 178 -10.25 -7.41 13.52
N GLN A 179 -10.12 -8.32 12.56
CA GLN A 179 -10.62 -8.10 11.21
C GLN A 179 -12.11 -7.74 11.22
N PRO A 180 -12.52 -6.56 10.70
CA PRO A 180 -13.90 -6.05 10.81
C PRO A 180 -14.91 -6.92 10.06
N PHE A 181 -14.52 -7.48 8.91
CA PHE A 181 -15.34 -8.40 8.11
C PHE A 181 -14.53 -9.65 7.81
N SER A 182 -15.09 -10.86 7.97
CA SER A 182 -14.40 -12.10 7.54
C SER A 182 -13.94 -11.98 6.09
N ALA A 183 -12.76 -12.52 5.76
CA ALA A 183 -12.20 -12.42 4.41
C ALA A 183 -13.17 -12.98 3.34
N ASP A 184 -13.85 -14.08 3.66
CA ASP A 184 -14.86 -14.71 2.79
C ASP A 184 -16.10 -13.84 2.54
N ASN A 185 -16.30 -12.79 3.35
CA ASN A 185 -17.40 -11.84 3.24
C ASN A 185 -16.98 -10.50 2.60
N ILE A 186 -15.74 -10.41 2.10
CA ILE A 186 -15.24 -9.23 1.39
C ILE A 186 -15.15 -9.56 -0.10
N ILE A 187 -15.80 -8.75 -0.94
CA ILE A 187 -15.65 -8.80 -2.40
C ILE A 187 -14.95 -7.53 -2.84
N ILE A 188 -13.94 -7.66 -3.69
CA ILE A 188 -13.28 -6.53 -4.34
C ILE A 188 -13.71 -6.50 -5.81
N VAL A 189 -14.28 -5.37 -6.23
CA VAL A 189 -14.72 -5.16 -7.61
C VAL A 189 -13.71 -4.27 -8.31
N CYS A 190 -13.02 -4.81 -9.31
CA CYS A 190 -12.10 -4.08 -10.17
C CYS A 190 -12.61 -4.16 -11.62
N VAL A 191 -13.27 -3.11 -12.11
CA VAL A 191 -13.60 -3.00 -13.54
C VAL A 191 -12.57 -2.07 -14.17
N PRO A 192 -11.81 -2.51 -15.19
CA PRO A 192 -10.88 -1.66 -15.90
C PRO A 192 -11.61 -0.45 -16.49
N ILE A 193 -10.96 0.72 -16.48
CA ILE A 193 -11.35 1.82 -17.36
C ILE A 193 -11.26 1.26 -18.78
N SER A 194 -12.38 1.11 -19.47
CA SER A 194 -12.37 0.79 -20.89
C SER A 194 -11.81 2.00 -21.62
N ASP A 195 -10.82 1.79 -22.48
CA ASP A 195 -10.21 2.84 -23.29
C ASP A 195 -11.31 3.62 -24.04
N ILE A 196 -11.42 4.91 -23.76
CA ILE A 196 -12.15 5.90 -24.58
C ILE A 196 -11.15 6.51 -25.56
#